data_AF-A0A959NYU0-F1
#
_entry.id   AF-A0A959NYU0-F1
#
_cell.length_a   1.000
_cell.length_b   1.000
_cell.length_c   1.000
_cell.angle_alpha   90.00
_cell.angle_beta   90.00
_cell.angle_gamma   90.00
#
_symmetry.space_group_name_H-M   'P 1'
#
loop_
_entity.id
_entity.type
_entity.pdbx_description
1 polymer ?
#
loop_
_entity_poly.entity_id
_entity_poly.type
_entity_poly.pdbx_seq_one_letter_code
_entity_poly.pdbx_strand_id
1 'polypeptide(L)'
;QSQSISTRRGGLPIQYVVQSPNFEKLREIVPKFLSAAQDDPTFVNVDVDLKFSKPEIVVEINRTKARQLGISALDIAQTLQLAYSGQRFGFFVMNGKQYQVIGQVLKEDRNKPLDLASLYVRNNRNELIQLDNLITLKEKSSPPQLFRFNRYVSATFSASLSPGKTIQDGINSMDKISKNVLDDTFATALEGASKDFIESSSSLVFTFLLALVLIYLTLAAQFESFRDPLIIMFTVPLAIAGAVFSLWYFNQTMRIFSQIGMIMLIGLVTKNGILIVEFANQKKAQGLKIADAVKQAASLRLRPILMTSLSTVLGTLPIALALGAGSEARVSMGIAVIGGLIFSTLLTLFVIPVIYSFLSDKKKEVSNITMGEVEQEVLISENK
;
A
#
# COMPACT_ATOMS: atom_id res chain seq x y z
N GLN A 1 3.45 1.69 -22.72
CA GLN A 1 4.22 0.93 -21.72
C GLN A 1 4.93 1.94 -20.81
N SER A 2 4.29 2.34 -19.72
CA SER A 2 4.93 3.12 -18.66
C SER A 2 5.65 2.14 -17.73
N GLN A 3 6.98 2.23 -17.69
CA GLN A 3 7.82 1.40 -16.83
C GLN A 3 7.53 1.74 -15.37
N SER A 4 6.89 0.82 -14.65
CA SER A 4 6.51 0.93 -13.25
C SER A 4 7.46 0.16 -12.32
N ILE A 5 8.77 0.26 -12.51
CA ILE A 5 9.73 -0.35 -11.59
C ILE A 5 10.90 0.61 -11.39
N SER A 6 10.72 1.56 -10.48
CA SER A 6 11.81 2.25 -9.80
C SER A 6 11.60 2.14 -8.29
N THR A 7 11.82 0.96 -7.72
CA THR A 7 11.83 0.76 -6.27
C THR A 7 13.26 0.45 -5.83
N ARG A 8 14.10 1.49 -5.75
CA ARG A 8 15.35 1.45 -4.99
C ARG A 8 15.06 2.05 -3.62
N ARG A 9 15.18 1.21 -2.59
CA ARG A 9 14.80 1.37 -1.17
C ARG A 9 13.30 1.31 -0.91
N GLY A 10 12.84 0.13 -0.46
CA GLY A 10 11.58 0.02 0.27
C GLY A 10 11.64 0.97 1.46
N GLY A 11 10.79 1.99 1.43
CA GLY A 11 10.60 2.85 2.58
C GLY A 11 9.96 2.08 3.73
N LEU A 12 9.95 2.69 4.92
CA LEU A 12 9.28 2.10 6.07
C LEU A 12 7.78 1.92 5.78
N PRO A 13 7.11 0.93 6.39
CA PRO A 13 5.73 0.59 6.07
C PRO A 13 4.76 1.75 6.28
N ILE A 14 5.04 2.62 7.27
CA ILE A 14 4.29 3.87 7.48
C ILE A 14 5.01 5.01 6.80
N GLN A 15 4.30 5.73 5.91
CA GLN A 15 4.75 6.97 5.29
C GLN A 15 3.62 8.00 5.34
N TYR A 16 3.75 8.97 6.23
CA TYR A 16 2.76 9.99 6.51
C TYR A 16 3.29 11.37 6.14
N VAL A 17 2.61 12.04 5.22
CA VAL A 17 3.05 13.31 4.66
C VAL A 17 2.28 14.45 5.31
N VAL A 18 2.99 15.38 5.94
CA VAL A 18 2.42 16.63 6.45
C VAL A 18 2.76 17.76 5.49
N GLN A 19 1.76 18.49 5.04
CA GLN A 19 1.85 19.55 4.05
C GLN A 19 1.46 20.89 4.65
N SER A 20 2.18 21.95 4.26
CA SER A 20 1.83 23.32 4.62
C SER A 20 2.10 24.28 3.45
N PRO A 21 1.28 25.32 3.26
CA PRO A 21 1.61 26.42 2.35
C PRO A 21 2.78 27.27 2.86
N ASN A 22 3.07 27.25 4.17
CA ASN A 22 4.12 28.05 4.79
C ASN A 22 5.22 27.17 5.40
N PHE A 23 6.45 27.32 4.88
CA PHE A 23 7.61 26.60 5.35
C PHE A 23 7.98 26.89 6.82
N GLU A 24 7.79 28.12 7.30
CA GLU A 24 8.17 28.45 8.68
C GLU A 24 7.21 27.80 9.70
N LYS A 25 5.92 27.64 9.35
CA LYS A 25 4.99 26.81 10.14
C LYS A 25 5.43 25.35 10.18
N LEU A 26 5.87 24.81 9.04
CA LEU A 26 6.36 23.44 8.96
C LEU A 26 7.63 23.25 9.81
N ARG A 27 8.55 24.23 9.84
CA ARG A 27 9.73 24.22 10.70
C ARG A 27 9.38 24.11 12.18
N GLU A 28 8.35 24.82 12.63
CA GLU A 28 7.94 24.78 14.04
C GLU A 28 7.27 23.46 14.42
N ILE A 29 6.45 22.90 13.53
CA ILE A 29 5.60 21.75 13.85
C ILE A 29 6.32 20.41 13.72
N VAL A 30 7.28 20.29 12.80
CA VAL A 30 7.95 19.03 12.50
C VAL A 30 8.62 18.40 13.72
N PRO A 31 9.37 19.14 14.56
CA PRO A 31 9.94 18.58 15.79
C PRO A 31 8.87 18.10 16.77
N LYS A 32 7.78 18.85 16.97
CA LYS A 32 6.68 18.50 17.87
C LYS A 32 5.97 17.23 17.42
N PHE A 33 5.69 17.12 16.11
CA PHE A 33 5.07 15.95 15.51
C PHE A 33 5.99 14.72 15.58
N LEU A 34 7.29 14.90 15.30
CA LEU A 34 8.28 13.84 15.39
C LEU A 34 8.35 13.26 16.81
N SER A 35 8.43 14.12 17.83
CA SER A 35 8.45 13.68 19.23
C SER A 35 7.16 12.94 19.61
N ALA A 36 6.00 13.47 19.26
CA ALA A 36 4.72 12.81 19.54
C ALA A 36 4.61 11.43 18.87
N ALA A 37 5.16 11.28 17.66
CA ALA A 37 5.22 9.99 16.97
C ALA A 37 6.26 9.03 17.58
N GLN A 38 7.38 9.53 18.09
CA GLN A 38 8.38 8.71 18.78
C GLN A 38 7.87 8.20 20.14
N ASP A 39 7.00 8.96 20.81
CA ASP A 39 6.41 8.59 22.09
C ASP A 39 5.24 7.59 21.96
N ASP A 40 4.67 7.40 20.76
CA ASP A 40 3.57 6.45 20.55
C ASP A 40 4.07 5.00 20.52
N PRO A 41 3.55 4.10 21.38
CA PRO A 41 3.99 2.71 21.48
C PRO A 41 3.71 1.86 20.22
N THR A 42 2.96 2.39 19.26
CA THR A 42 2.68 1.76 17.97
C THR A 42 3.92 1.74 17.06
N PHE A 43 4.94 2.57 17.33
CA PHE A 43 6.14 2.69 16.49
C PHE A 43 7.43 2.34 17.24
N VAL A 44 8.43 1.86 16.50
CA VAL A 44 9.76 1.50 17.05
C VAL A 44 10.89 2.35 16.47
N ASN A 45 10.70 2.91 15.26
CA ASN A 45 11.67 3.79 14.61
C ASN A 45 10.90 4.82 13.79
N VAL A 46 10.88 6.07 14.22
CA VAL A 46 10.26 7.18 13.48
C VAL A 46 11.35 8.14 13.02
N ASP A 47 11.35 8.44 11.72
CA ASP A 47 12.23 9.43 11.10
C ASP A 47 11.42 10.41 10.24
N VAL A 48 12.00 11.57 9.95
CA VAL A 48 11.44 12.58 9.05
C VAL A 48 12.49 12.96 8.00
N ASP A 49 12.06 13.13 6.75
CA ASP A 49 12.96 13.51 5.65
C ASP A 49 13.47 14.97 5.77
N LEU A 50 12.62 15.87 6.25
CA LEU A 50 12.90 17.29 6.42
C LEU A 50 13.69 17.55 7.71
N LYS A 51 15.02 17.58 7.58
CA LYS A 51 15.96 17.84 8.68
C LYS A 51 16.57 19.23 8.59
N PHE A 52 16.55 19.97 9.70
CA PHE A 52 17.19 21.28 9.85
C PHE A 52 18.60 21.10 10.42
N SER A 53 19.48 20.47 9.65
CA SER A 53 20.82 20.06 10.12
C SER A 53 21.97 20.75 9.40
N LYS A 54 21.69 21.55 8.36
CA LYS A 54 22.75 22.22 7.59
C LYS A 54 22.93 23.64 8.15
N PRO A 55 24.09 23.95 8.77
CA PRO A 55 24.39 25.32 9.13
C PRO A 55 24.58 26.14 7.85
N GLU A 56 23.92 27.29 7.79
CA GLU A 56 23.97 28.25 6.70
C GLU A 56 24.26 29.64 7.27
N ILE A 57 25.14 30.38 6.61
CA ILE A 57 25.41 31.78 6.94
C ILE A 57 24.62 32.63 5.96
N VAL A 58 23.63 33.35 6.48
CA VAL A 58 22.86 34.32 5.72
C VAL A 58 23.54 35.67 5.83
N VAL A 59 23.97 36.21 4.70
CA VAL A 59 24.60 37.53 4.61
C VAL A 59 23.52 38.57 4.34
N GLU A 60 23.23 39.41 5.34
CA GLU A 60 22.31 40.54 5.19
C GLU A 60 23.09 41.81 4.86
N ILE A 61 22.84 42.40 3.69
CA ILE A 61 23.53 43.62 3.24
C ILE A 61 22.79 44.86 3.76
N ASN A 62 23.48 45.72 4.51
CA ASN A 62 22.97 47.03 4.89
C ASN A 62 23.04 48.00 3.70
N ARG A 63 21.97 47.98 2.89
CA ARG A 63 21.85 48.80 1.67
C ARG A 63 21.92 50.31 1.93
N THR A 64 21.56 50.77 3.12
CA THR A 64 21.61 52.20 3.47
C THR A 64 23.05 52.64 3.72
N LYS A 65 23.79 51.88 4.52
CA LYS A 65 25.21 52.15 4.80
C LYS A 65 26.09 51.97 3.56
N ALA A 66 25.81 50.95 2.75
CA ALA A 66 26.49 50.75 1.47
C ALA A 66 26.34 51.96 0.52
N ARG A 67 25.12 52.51 0.39
CA ARG A 67 24.88 53.71 -0.44
C ARG A 67 25.58 54.97 0.07
N GLN A 68 25.59 55.20 1.39
CA GLN A 68 26.30 56.34 1.99
C GLN A 68 27.80 56.29 1.70
N LEU A 69 28.37 55.08 1.66
CA LEU A 69 29.78 54.84 1.40
C LEU A 69 30.11 54.68 -0.10
N GLY A 70 29.13 54.88 -0.99
CA GLY A 70 29.33 54.83 -2.44
C GLY A 70 29.54 53.42 -3.00
N ILE A 71 29.01 52.39 -2.34
CA ILE A 71 29.14 50.98 -2.71
C ILE A 71 27.79 50.43 -3.17
N SER A 72 27.75 49.73 -4.31
CA SER A 72 26.54 49.06 -4.77
C SER A 72 26.38 47.67 -4.13
N ALA A 73 25.14 47.20 -4.00
CA ALA A 73 24.88 45.84 -3.53
C ALA A 73 25.42 44.78 -4.51
N LEU A 74 25.56 45.13 -5.79
CA LEU A 74 26.14 44.27 -6.82
C LEU A 74 27.64 44.06 -6.58
N ASP A 75 28.38 45.14 -6.27
CA ASP A 75 29.82 45.06 -5.98
C ASP A 75 30.07 44.15 -4.77
N ILE A 76 29.28 44.33 -3.70
CA ILE A 76 29.33 43.47 -2.51
C ILE A 76 29.05 42.01 -2.87
N ALA A 77 28.00 41.74 -3.64
CA ALA A 77 27.65 40.38 -4.05
C ALA A 77 28.72 39.72 -4.94
N GLN A 78 29.30 40.48 -5.88
CA GLN A 78 30.37 40.00 -6.75
C GLN A 78 31.64 39.70 -5.96
N THR A 79 32.06 40.57 -5.04
CA THR A 79 33.22 40.32 -4.17
C THR A 79 33.03 39.06 -3.32
N LEU A 80 31.84 38.87 -2.74
CA LEU A 80 31.51 37.66 -1.98
C LEU A 80 31.52 36.40 -2.86
N GLN A 81 30.97 36.49 -4.08
CA GLN A 81 30.95 35.38 -5.04
C GLN A 81 32.36 34.97 -5.48
N LEU A 82 33.22 35.94 -5.81
CA LEU A 82 34.64 35.73 -6.15
C LEU A 82 35.41 35.06 -5.02
N ALA A 83 35.15 35.47 -3.78
CA ALA A 83 35.84 34.93 -2.61
C ALA A 83 35.44 33.47 -2.30
N TYR A 84 34.14 33.18 -2.24
CA TYR A 84 33.67 31.89 -1.69
C TYR A 84 33.12 30.90 -2.72
N SER A 85 32.44 31.37 -3.77
CA SER A 85 31.81 30.49 -4.77
C SER A 85 32.72 30.17 -5.94
N GLY A 86 33.81 30.93 -6.11
CA GLY A 86 34.63 30.93 -7.32
C GLY A 86 33.87 31.50 -8.52
N GLN A 87 34.53 32.32 -9.32
CA GLN A 87 33.96 32.88 -10.53
C GLN A 87 34.64 32.28 -11.76
N ARG A 88 33.82 31.79 -12.70
CA ARG A 88 34.33 31.37 -14.01
C ARG A 88 34.61 32.61 -14.85
N PHE A 89 35.87 32.84 -15.17
CA PHE A 89 36.30 33.95 -16.05
C PHE A 89 36.22 33.60 -17.53
N GLY A 90 36.32 32.32 -17.87
CA GLY A 90 36.24 31.90 -19.26
C GLY A 90 36.55 30.43 -19.44
N PHE A 91 36.83 30.08 -20.70
CA PHE A 91 37.25 28.76 -21.09
C PHE A 91 38.59 28.82 -21.81
N PHE A 92 39.36 27.75 -21.66
CA PHE A 92 40.64 27.57 -22.35
C PHE A 92 40.68 26.16 -22.92
N VAL A 93 41.14 26.01 -24.17
CA VAL A 93 41.20 24.72 -24.85
C VAL A 93 42.63 24.19 -24.80
N MET A 94 42.79 22.96 -24.33
CA MET A 94 44.08 22.26 -24.30
C MET A 94 43.88 20.80 -24.67
N ASN A 95 44.70 20.28 -25.58
CA ASN A 95 44.65 18.89 -26.03
C ASN A 95 43.23 18.46 -26.50
N GLY A 96 42.54 19.34 -27.23
CA GLY A 96 41.18 19.09 -27.73
C GLY A 96 40.08 19.07 -26.67
N LYS A 97 40.38 19.41 -25.41
CA LYS A 97 39.40 19.50 -24.32
C LYS A 97 39.26 20.94 -23.84
N GLN A 98 38.02 21.34 -23.54
CA GLN A 98 37.70 22.66 -23.01
C GLN A 98 37.74 22.64 -21.47
N TYR A 99 38.58 23.49 -20.89
CA TYR A 99 38.73 23.67 -19.44
C TYR A 99 38.10 25.00 -19.00
N GLN A 100 37.60 25.02 -17.76
CA GLN A 100 37.07 26.23 -17.15
C GLN A 100 38.18 26.95 -16.38
N VAL A 101 38.33 28.26 -16.62
CA VAL A 101 39.21 29.12 -15.82
C VAL A 101 38.39 29.69 -14.68
N ILE A 102 38.63 29.21 -13.46
CA ILE A 102 37.91 29.62 -12.24
C ILE A 102 38.86 30.42 -11.35
N GLY A 103 38.53 31.68 -11.11
CA GLY A 103 39.17 32.48 -10.08
C GLY A 103 38.51 32.23 -8.73
N GLN A 104 39.31 31.94 -7.72
CA GLN A 104 38.83 31.72 -6.36
C GLN A 104 39.92 32.10 -5.37
N VAL A 105 39.52 32.55 -4.18
CA VAL A 105 40.44 32.79 -3.07
C VAL A 105 41.01 31.46 -2.57
N LEU A 106 42.24 31.49 -2.04
CA LEU A 106 42.91 30.32 -1.47
C LEU A 106 42.06 29.73 -0.34
N LYS A 107 42.09 28.40 -0.19
CA LYS A 107 41.28 27.69 0.81
C LYS A 107 41.55 28.16 2.24
N GLU A 108 42.78 28.59 2.52
CA GLU A 108 43.23 29.06 3.83
C GLU A 108 42.54 30.35 4.26
N ASP A 109 42.19 31.21 3.30
CA ASP A 109 41.58 32.54 3.54
C ASP A 109 40.04 32.54 3.40
N ARG A 110 39.42 31.36 3.26
CA ARG A 110 37.96 31.22 3.10
C ARG A 110 37.37 30.04 3.89
N ASN A 111 38.12 29.50 4.84
CA ASN A 111 37.70 28.32 5.62
C ASN A 111 36.95 28.70 6.90
N LYS A 112 36.98 29.97 7.34
CA LYS A 112 36.25 30.43 8.52
C LYS A 112 35.14 31.43 8.15
N PRO A 113 34.01 31.41 8.88
CA PRO A 113 32.95 32.40 8.77
C PRO A 113 33.42 33.85 8.97
N LEU A 114 34.37 34.07 9.89
CA LEU A 114 34.91 35.41 10.20
C LEU A 114 35.66 36.04 9.02
N ASP A 115 36.18 35.22 8.09
CA ASP A 115 36.95 35.70 6.95
C ASP A 115 36.07 36.53 5.98
N LEU A 116 34.75 36.29 5.97
CA LEU A 116 33.77 37.08 5.18
C LEU A 116 33.78 38.55 5.55
N ALA A 117 33.91 38.85 6.85
CA ALA A 117 33.89 40.21 7.38
C ALA A 117 35.20 40.95 7.05
N SER A 118 36.31 40.21 6.89
CA SER A 118 37.64 40.76 6.63
C SER A 118 37.89 41.19 5.18
N LEU A 119 37.01 40.80 4.25
CA LEU A 119 37.13 41.16 2.84
C LEU A 119 36.88 42.64 2.61
N TYR A 120 37.52 43.20 1.60
CA TYR A 120 37.38 44.61 1.22
C TYR A 120 36.61 44.74 -0.10
N VAL A 121 35.71 45.72 -0.16
CA VAL A 121 35.03 46.15 -1.37
C VAL A 121 35.48 47.57 -1.70
N ARG A 122 35.73 47.82 -2.98
CA ARG A 122 36.11 49.13 -3.48
C ARG A 122 34.87 49.97 -3.74
N ASN A 123 34.82 51.20 -3.24
CA ASN A 123 33.73 52.13 -3.54
C ASN A 123 33.98 52.90 -4.85
N ASN A 124 32.98 53.69 -5.27
CA ASN A 124 33.06 54.55 -6.44
C ASN A 124 34.10 55.69 -6.34
N ARG A 125 34.68 55.92 -5.14
CA ARG A 125 35.78 56.87 -4.88
C ARG A 125 37.14 56.18 -4.83
N ASN A 126 37.21 54.90 -5.20
CA ASN A 126 38.43 54.09 -5.22
C ASN A 126 39.00 53.73 -3.82
N GLU A 127 38.21 53.93 -2.76
CA GLU A 127 38.56 53.59 -1.38
C GLU A 127 38.17 52.13 -1.07
N LEU A 128 38.98 51.44 -0.28
CA LEU A 128 38.71 50.07 0.17
C LEU A 128 37.98 50.10 1.51
N ILE A 129 36.82 49.47 1.56
CA ILE A 129 35.96 49.41 2.75
C ILE A 129 35.75 47.94 3.13
N GLN A 130 36.00 47.61 4.39
CA GLN A 130 35.78 46.26 4.91
C GLN A 130 34.29 45.89 4.89
N LEU A 131 34.00 44.65 4.50
CA LEU A 131 32.65 44.12 4.43
C LEU A 131 31.96 44.08 5.78
N ASP A 132 32.68 43.89 6.89
CA ASP A 132 32.13 43.94 8.26
C ASP A 132 31.29 45.21 8.52
N ASN A 133 31.69 46.34 7.92
CA ASN A 133 30.95 47.59 8.03
C ASN A 133 29.62 47.60 7.27
N LEU A 134 29.43 46.69 6.32
CA LEU A 134 28.35 46.72 5.32
C LEU A 134 27.41 45.53 5.42
N ILE A 135 27.84 44.42 6.02
CA ILE A 135 27.08 43.19 6.12
C ILE A 135 26.81 42.81 7.57
N THR A 136 25.76 42.05 7.79
CA THR A 136 25.49 41.35 9.04
C THR A 136 25.40 39.86 8.73
N LEU A 137 26.19 39.07 9.44
CA LEU A 137 26.21 37.62 9.31
C LEU A 137 25.21 37.03 10.31
N LYS A 138 24.25 36.25 9.82
CA LYS A 138 23.34 35.47 10.66
C LYS A 138 23.52 33.99 10.39
N GLU A 139 23.80 33.23 11.43
CA GLU A 139 23.80 31.77 11.34
C GLU A 139 22.36 31.26 11.46
N LYS A 140 21.93 30.47 10.48
CA LYS A 140 20.63 29.81 10.46
C LYS A 140 20.82 28.34 10.12
N SER A 141 20.06 27.46 10.76
CA SER A 141 20.00 26.07 10.33
C SER A 141 18.92 25.91 9.27
N SER A 142 19.32 25.56 8.05
CA SER A 142 18.44 25.37 6.90
C SER A 142 18.36 23.89 6.51
N PRO A 143 17.27 23.45 5.86
CA PRO A 143 17.24 22.11 5.33
C PRO A 143 18.12 22.01 4.08
N PRO A 144 18.81 20.87 3.86
CA PRO A 144 19.63 20.67 2.67
C PRO A 144 18.79 20.59 1.38
N GLN A 145 17.52 20.22 1.50
CA GLN A 145 16.56 20.09 0.41
C GLN A 145 15.15 20.43 0.92
N LEU A 146 14.33 21.04 0.05
CA LEU A 146 12.94 21.34 0.33
C LEU A 146 12.07 20.31 -0.40
N PHE A 147 11.33 19.52 0.36
CA PHE A 147 10.39 18.55 -0.17
C PHE A 147 9.05 19.21 -0.48
N ARG A 148 8.39 18.70 -1.53
CA ARG A 148 7.07 19.14 -1.93
C ARG A 148 6.20 17.96 -2.27
N PHE A 149 4.95 18.02 -1.82
CA PHE A 149 3.91 17.04 -2.14
C PHE A 149 2.64 17.80 -2.51
N ASN A 150 1.96 17.40 -3.59
CA ASN A 150 0.79 18.09 -4.13
C ASN A 150 0.98 19.63 -4.29
N ARG A 151 2.19 20.05 -4.68
CA ARG A 151 2.62 21.47 -4.84
C ARG A 151 2.76 22.26 -3.53
N TYR A 152 2.49 21.69 -2.37
CA TYR A 152 2.76 22.27 -1.06
C TYR A 152 4.14 21.86 -0.55
N VAL A 153 4.71 22.63 0.38
CA VAL A 153 5.93 22.21 1.08
C VAL A 153 5.56 21.12 2.07
N SER A 154 6.37 20.06 2.16
CA SER A 154 6.02 18.87 2.94
C SER A 154 7.16 18.33 3.78
N ALA A 155 6.78 17.56 4.79
CA ALA A 155 7.66 16.68 5.55
C ALA A 155 7.02 15.30 5.60
N THR A 156 7.77 14.28 5.18
CA THR A 156 7.32 12.89 5.18
C THR A 156 7.91 12.17 6.39
N PHE A 157 7.02 11.76 7.28
CA PHE A 157 7.32 10.95 8.45
C PHE A 157 7.27 9.48 8.08
N SER A 158 8.37 8.77 8.29
CA SER A 158 8.50 7.36 8.01
C SER A 158 8.61 6.59 9.32
N ALA A 159 7.84 5.51 9.50
CA ALA A 159 7.87 4.73 10.72
C ALA A 159 7.78 3.21 10.53
N SER A 160 8.53 2.49 11.37
CA SER A 160 8.34 1.05 11.57
C SER A 160 7.30 0.79 12.65
N LEU A 161 6.47 -0.24 12.43
CA LEU A 161 5.44 -0.67 13.37
C LEU A 161 6.01 -1.56 14.47
N SER A 162 5.48 -1.43 15.67
CA SER A 162 5.74 -2.36 16.78
C SER A 162 5.24 -3.77 16.44
N PRO A 163 5.89 -4.82 16.98
CA PRO A 163 5.44 -6.19 16.75
C PRO A 163 3.96 -6.39 17.08
N GLY A 164 3.21 -6.99 16.16
CA GLY A 164 1.76 -7.22 16.30
C GLY A 164 0.86 -6.06 15.89
N LYS A 165 1.40 -4.90 15.52
CA LYS A 165 0.62 -3.77 14.98
C LYS A 165 0.46 -3.85 13.47
N THR A 166 -0.69 -3.44 12.96
CA THR A 166 -0.99 -3.41 11.52
C THR A 166 -0.67 -2.05 10.89
N ILE A 167 -0.61 -2.00 9.56
CA ILE A 167 -0.48 -0.73 8.81
C ILE A 167 -1.64 0.21 9.14
N GLN A 168 -2.86 -0.33 9.26
CA GLN A 168 -4.02 0.47 9.65
C GLN A 168 -3.89 1.06 11.05
N ASP A 169 -3.33 0.31 12.02
CA ASP A 169 -3.09 0.82 13.37
C ASP A 169 -2.10 1.99 13.36
N GLY A 170 -1.03 1.87 12.56
CA GLY A 170 -0.06 2.94 12.38
C GLY A 170 -0.65 4.19 11.73
N ILE A 171 -1.46 4.02 10.67
CA ILE A 171 -2.17 5.14 10.02
C ILE A 171 -3.12 5.81 11.03
N ASN A 172 -3.91 5.03 11.75
CA ASN A 172 -4.84 5.55 12.76
C ASN A 172 -4.12 6.28 13.91
N SER A 173 -2.94 5.81 14.32
CA SER A 173 -2.10 6.48 15.31
C SER A 173 -1.55 7.81 14.76
N MET A 174 -0.99 7.82 13.55
CA MET A 174 -0.53 9.05 12.89
C MET A 174 -1.67 10.06 12.70
N ASP A 175 -2.87 9.61 12.36
CA ASP A 175 -4.06 10.48 12.24
C ASP A 175 -4.50 11.05 13.60
N LYS A 176 -4.37 10.28 14.70
CA LYS A 176 -4.62 10.79 16.06
C LYS A 176 -3.60 11.85 16.45
N ILE A 177 -2.32 11.61 16.18
CA ILE A 177 -1.24 12.56 16.44
C ILE A 177 -1.46 13.84 15.61
N SER A 178 -1.79 13.68 14.33
CA SER A 178 -2.15 14.76 13.42
C SER A 178 -3.25 15.65 13.98
N LYS A 179 -4.37 15.06 14.42
CA LYS A 179 -5.48 15.82 15.02
C LYS A 179 -5.12 16.58 16.30
N ASN A 180 -4.13 16.10 17.05
CA ASN A 180 -3.72 16.72 18.31
C ASN A 180 -2.64 17.80 18.13
N VAL A 181 -1.75 17.61 17.15
CA VAL A 181 -0.58 18.45 16.96
C VAL A 181 -0.79 19.50 15.87
N LEU A 182 -1.48 19.16 14.78
CA LEU A 182 -1.64 20.03 13.63
C LEU A 182 -2.88 20.93 13.77
N ASP A 183 -2.76 22.18 13.31
CA ASP A 183 -3.89 23.10 13.15
C ASP A 183 -4.57 22.92 11.78
N ASP A 184 -5.70 23.60 11.56
CA ASP A 184 -6.48 23.53 10.30
C ASP A 184 -5.73 24.04 9.06
N THR A 185 -4.52 24.60 9.21
CA THR A 185 -3.71 25.10 8.09
C THR A 185 -2.79 24.04 7.49
N PHE A 186 -2.70 22.87 8.11
CA PHE A 186 -1.96 21.73 7.58
C PHE A 186 -2.90 20.76 6.85
N ALA A 187 -2.39 20.17 5.77
CA ALA A 187 -3.02 19.04 5.12
C ALA A 187 -2.16 17.80 5.33
N THR A 188 -2.79 16.64 5.41
CA THR A 188 -2.09 15.36 5.51
C THR A 188 -2.36 14.49 4.29
N ALA A 189 -1.39 13.65 3.96
CA ALA A 189 -1.53 12.63 2.93
C ALA A 189 -0.71 11.40 3.30
N LEU A 190 -0.94 10.30 2.58
CA LEU A 190 -0.15 9.09 2.69
C LEU A 190 0.70 8.91 1.43
N GLU A 191 1.85 8.26 1.59
CA GLU A 191 2.72 7.88 0.48
C GLU A 191 3.08 6.37 0.56
N GLY A 192 3.64 5.85 -0.53
CA GLY A 192 4.15 4.49 -0.64
C GLY A 192 3.18 3.41 -0.15
N ALA A 193 3.69 2.48 0.66
CA ALA A 193 2.93 1.31 1.11
C ALA A 193 1.67 1.67 1.93
N SER A 194 1.68 2.79 2.65
CA SER A 194 0.52 3.27 3.40
C SER A 194 -0.60 3.74 2.47
N LYS A 195 -0.23 4.49 1.42
CA LYS A 195 -1.18 4.93 0.41
C LYS A 195 -1.75 3.75 -0.37
N ASP A 196 -0.87 2.87 -0.84
CA ASP A 196 -1.25 1.68 -1.60
C ASP A 196 -2.22 0.80 -0.79
N PHE A 197 -2.01 0.68 0.52
CA PHE A 197 -2.90 -0.07 1.41
C PHE A 197 -4.32 0.52 1.47
N ILE A 198 -4.45 1.84 1.64
CA ILE A 198 -5.78 2.51 1.71
C ILE A 198 -6.50 2.47 0.36
N GLU A 199 -5.80 2.81 -0.73
CA GLU A 199 -6.38 2.81 -2.08
C GLU A 199 -6.77 1.39 -2.53
N SER A 200 -5.94 0.39 -2.22
CA SER A 200 -6.23 -1.01 -2.57
C SER A 200 -7.33 -1.61 -1.69
N SER A 201 -7.36 -1.30 -0.39
CA SER A 201 -8.38 -1.85 0.53
C SER A 201 -9.79 -1.44 0.13
N SER A 202 -10.00 -0.17 -0.25
CA SER A 202 -11.29 0.30 -0.75
C SER A 202 -11.69 -0.41 -2.05
N SER A 203 -10.76 -0.52 -2.99
CA SER A 203 -11.00 -1.12 -4.31
C SER A 203 -11.30 -2.62 -4.22
N LEU A 204 -10.68 -3.33 -3.27
CA LEU A 204 -10.85 -4.77 -3.09
C LEU A 204 -12.20 -5.12 -2.48
N VAL A 205 -12.72 -4.33 -1.53
CA VAL A 205 -14.07 -4.54 -0.98
C VAL A 205 -15.13 -4.39 -2.08
N PHE A 206 -14.99 -3.37 -2.93
CA PHE A 206 -15.88 -3.18 -4.09
C PHE A 206 -15.81 -4.37 -5.07
N THR A 207 -14.59 -4.80 -5.41
CA THR A 207 -14.36 -5.96 -6.30
C THR A 207 -14.94 -7.24 -5.71
N PHE A 208 -14.80 -7.44 -4.40
CA PHE A 208 -15.33 -8.59 -3.68
C PHE A 208 -16.87 -8.63 -3.72
N LEU A 209 -17.54 -7.50 -3.48
CA LEU A 209 -19.00 -7.40 -3.56
C LEU A 209 -19.49 -7.62 -4.99
N LEU A 210 -18.81 -7.02 -5.98
CA LEU A 210 -19.11 -7.22 -7.39
C LEU A 210 -18.98 -8.70 -7.79
N ALA A 211 -17.92 -9.38 -7.36
CA ALA A 211 -17.72 -10.80 -7.61
C ALA A 211 -18.85 -11.65 -7.01
N LEU A 212 -19.28 -11.37 -5.77
CA LEU A 212 -20.41 -12.05 -5.15
C LEU A 212 -21.71 -11.89 -5.96
N VAL A 213 -22.01 -10.66 -6.41
CA VAL A 213 -23.20 -10.39 -7.22
C VAL A 213 -23.13 -11.11 -8.56
N LEU A 214 -21.99 -11.07 -9.25
CA LEU A 214 -21.81 -11.75 -10.53
C LEU A 214 -21.92 -13.27 -10.41
N ILE A 215 -21.31 -13.88 -9.38
CA ILE A 215 -21.44 -15.31 -9.15
C ILE A 215 -22.89 -15.67 -8.82
N TYR A 216 -23.56 -14.88 -7.97
CA TYR A 216 -24.97 -15.09 -7.65
C TYR A 216 -25.86 -15.06 -8.90
N LEU A 217 -25.73 -14.03 -9.75
CA LEU A 217 -26.52 -13.90 -10.99
C LEU A 217 -26.20 -15.03 -11.98
N THR A 218 -24.93 -15.40 -12.12
CA THR A 218 -24.52 -16.50 -13.01
C THR A 218 -25.11 -17.82 -12.55
N LEU A 219 -25.10 -18.10 -11.24
CA LEU A 219 -25.73 -19.30 -10.68
C LEU A 219 -27.26 -19.24 -10.80
N ALA A 220 -27.87 -18.07 -10.62
CA ALA A 220 -29.31 -17.91 -10.76
C ALA A 220 -29.78 -18.23 -12.19
N ALA A 221 -29.02 -17.79 -13.19
CA ALA A 221 -29.24 -18.17 -14.58
C ALA A 221 -29.00 -19.67 -14.80
N GLN A 222 -27.92 -20.23 -14.25
CA GLN A 222 -27.57 -21.64 -14.42
C GLN A 222 -28.61 -22.61 -13.83
N PHE A 223 -29.14 -22.31 -12.64
CA PHE A 223 -30.12 -23.15 -11.94
C PHE A 223 -31.57 -22.81 -12.26
N GLU A 224 -31.80 -21.75 -13.06
CA GLU A 224 -33.13 -21.20 -13.34
C GLU A 224 -33.92 -20.96 -12.04
N SER A 225 -33.23 -20.47 -11.00
CA SER A 225 -33.77 -20.37 -9.64
C SER A 225 -33.00 -19.33 -8.84
N PHE A 226 -33.69 -18.50 -8.06
CA PHE A 226 -33.07 -17.53 -7.16
C PHE A 226 -32.74 -18.11 -5.77
N ARG A 227 -33.30 -19.27 -5.42
CA ARG A 227 -33.15 -19.92 -4.11
C ARG A 227 -31.90 -20.79 -4.04
N ASP A 228 -31.66 -21.60 -5.08
CA ASP A 228 -30.52 -22.51 -5.13
C ASP A 228 -29.15 -21.78 -5.06
N PRO A 229 -28.94 -20.65 -5.78
CA PRO A 229 -27.73 -19.84 -5.64
C PRO A 229 -27.56 -19.27 -4.23
N LEU A 230 -28.64 -18.88 -3.57
CA LEU A 230 -28.60 -18.32 -2.22
C LEU A 230 -28.10 -19.38 -1.22
N ILE A 231 -28.57 -20.63 -1.35
CA ILE A 231 -28.10 -21.77 -0.55
C ILE A 231 -26.59 -22.01 -0.77
N ILE A 232 -26.12 -21.89 -2.02
CA ILE A 232 -24.69 -22.02 -2.35
C ILE A 232 -23.90 -20.84 -1.77
N MET A 233 -24.43 -19.62 -1.78
CA MET A 233 -23.74 -18.44 -1.25
C MET A 233 -23.51 -18.48 0.26
N PHE A 234 -24.29 -19.26 1.02
CA PHE A 234 -24.01 -19.50 2.44
C PHE A 234 -22.65 -20.17 2.67
N THR A 235 -22.07 -20.82 1.68
CA THR A 235 -20.73 -21.39 1.79
C THR A 235 -19.62 -20.33 1.89
N VAL A 236 -19.86 -19.13 1.38
CA VAL A 236 -18.85 -18.07 1.29
C VAL A 236 -18.49 -17.48 2.66
N PRO A 237 -19.45 -17.06 3.51
CA PRO A 237 -19.14 -16.61 4.87
C PRO A 237 -18.38 -17.66 5.69
N LEU A 238 -18.74 -18.94 5.53
CA LEU A 238 -18.06 -20.06 6.20
C LEU A 238 -16.60 -20.17 5.77
N ALA A 239 -16.33 -20.00 4.47
CA ALA A 239 -14.99 -20.04 3.92
C ALA A 239 -14.13 -18.88 4.41
N ILE A 240 -14.70 -17.67 4.43
CA ILE A 240 -14.03 -16.46 4.94
C ILE A 240 -13.71 -16.61 6.43
N ALA A 241 -14.65 -17.14 7.22
CA ALA A 241 -14.42 -17.41 8.63
C ALA A 241 -13.22 -18.36 8.82
N GLY A 242 -13.13 -19.42 8.01
CA GLY A 242 -11.99 -20.34 7.99
C GLY A 242 -10.67 -19.67 7.60
N ALA A 243 -10.69 -18.79 6.59
CA ALA A 243 -9.51 -18.06 6.13
C ALA A 243 -9.02 -17.03 7.17
N VAL A 244 -9.95 -16.31 7.82
CA VAL A 244 -9.61 -15.37 8.90
C VAL A 244 -9.06 -16.12 10.11
N PHE A 245 -9.69 -17.24 10.47
CA PHE A 245 -9.23 -18.09 11.56
C PHE A 245 -7.81 -18.64 11.32
N SER A 246 -7.50 -19.10 10.11
CA SER A 246 -6.16 -19.59 9.78
C SER A 246 -5.12 -18.48 9.79
N LEU A 247 -5.43 -17.31 9.24
CA LEU A 247 -4.54 -16.15 9.30
C LEU A 247 -4.23 -15.76 10.75
N TRP A 248 -5.25 -15.73 11.61
CA TRP A 248 -5.09 -15.46 13.03
C TRP A 248 -4.21 -16.53 13.71
N TYR A 249 -4.45 -17.82 13.46
CA TYR A 249 -3.68 -18.92 14.03
C TYR A 249 -2.19 -18.90 13.63
N PHE A 250 -1.89 -18.50 12.39
CA PHE A 250 -0.51 -18.40 11.88
C PHE A 250 0.12 -17.01 12.06
N ASN A 251 -0.49 -16.12 12.86
CA ASN A 251 -0.03 -14.74 13.10
C ASN A 251 0.22 -13.93 11.83
N GLN A 252 -0.61 -14.15 10.81
CA GLN A 252 -0.56 -13.40 9.55
C GLN A 252 -1.56 -12.26 9.56
N THR A 253 -1.10 -11.08 9.17
CA THR A 253 -1.96 -9.90 9.02
C THR A 253 -2.77 -9.95 7.73
N MET A 254 -3.94 -9.31 7.72
CA MET A 254 -4.73 -9.12 6.52
C MET A 254 -4.03 -8.14 5.57
N ARG A 255 -3.45 -8.68 4.48
CA ARG A 255 -2.77 -7.94 3.41
C ARG A 255 -3.53 -8.11 2.09
N ILE A 256 -3.10 -7.37 1.07
CA ILE A 256 -3.64 -7.46 -0.29
C ILE A 256 -3.62 -8.91 -0.81
N PHE A 257 -2.50 -9.63 -0.60
CA PHE A 257 -2.37 -11.03 -1.04
C PHE A 257 -3.34 -11.99 -0.33
N SER A 258 -3.57 -11.85 0.98
CA SER A 258 -4.59 -12.66 1.67
C SER A 258 -6.01 -12.32 1.22
N GLN A 259 -6.30 -11.06 0.87
CA GLN A 259 -7.60 -10.65 0.31
C GLN A 259 -7.84 -11.26 -1.08
N ILE A 260 -6.82 -11.25 -1.95
CA ILE A 260 -6.87 -11.96 -3.24
C ILE A 260 -7.12 -13.46 -3.02
N GLY A 261 -6.45 -14.06 -2.03
CA GLY A 261 -6.71 -15.44 -1.61
C GLY A 261 -8.16 -15.69 -1.21
N MET A 262 -8.78 -14.77 -0.46
CA MET A 262 -10.21 -14.87 -0.10
C MET A 262 -11.13 -14.75 -1.32
N ILE A 263 -10.83 -13.89 -2.30
CA ILE A 263 -11.61 -13.81 -3.55
C ILE A 263 -11.53 -15.13 -4.32
N MET A 264 -10.33 -15.72 -4.44
CA MET A 264 -10.15 -17.03 -5.05
C MET A 264 -10.92 -18.12 -4.30
N LEU A 265 -10.90 -18.08 -2.97
CA LEU A 265 -11.60 -19.01 -2.10
C LEU A 265 -13.11 -19.06 -2.39
N ILE A 266 -13.74 -17.93 -2.71
CA ILE A 266 -15.17 -17.88 -3.07
C ILE A 266 -15.46 -18.86 -4.20
N GLY A 267 -14.72 -18.79 -5.31
CA GLY A 267 -14.94 -19.67 -6.46
C GLY A 267 -14.67 -21.15 -6.13
N LEU A 268 -13.59 -21.42 -5.39
CA LEU A 268 -13.21 -22.78 -5.02
C LEU A 268 -14.25 -23.45 -4.12
N VAL A 269 -14.80 -22.71 -3.15
CA VAL A 269 -15.81 -23.24 -2.24
C VAL A 269 -17.18 -23.29 -2.88
N THR A 270 -17.51 -22.31 -3.73
CA THR A 270 -18.77 -22.29 -4.49
C THR A 270 -18.89 -23.55 -5.35
N LYS A 271 -17.79 -24.05 -5.96
CA LYS A 271 -17.77 -25.32 -6.71
C LYS A 271 -18.29 -26.50 -5.88
N ASN A 272 -17.89 -26.61 -4.62
CA ASN A 272 -18.34 -27.68 -3.73
C ASN A 272 -19.84 -27.54 -3.42
N GLY A 273 -20.32 -26.30 -3.25
CA GLY A 273 -21.75 -26.02 -3.08
C GLY A 273 -22.60 -26.36 -4.30
N ILE A 274 -22.15 -25.99 -5.50
CA ILE A 274 -22.79 -26.31 -6.77
C ILE A 274 -23.01 -27.82 -6.89
N LEU A 275 -21.97 -28.63 -6.66
CA LEU A 275 -22.06 -30.09 -6.82
C LEU A 275 -23.10 -30.74 -5.91
N ILE A 276 -23.24 -30.29 -4.66
CA ILE A 276 -24.23 -30.84 -3.71
C ILE A 276 -25.64 -30.43 -4.13
N VAL A 277 -25.85 -29.15 -4.41
CA VAL A 277 -27.18 -28.59 -4.74
C VAL A 277 -27.68 -29.14 -6.08
N GLU A 278 -26.81 -29.22 -7.08
CA GLU A 278 -27.15 -29.81 -8.39
C GLU A 278 -27.57 -31.27 -8.26
N PHE A 279 -26.82 -32.08 -7.49
CA PHE A 279 -27.16 -33.50 -7.31
C PHE A 279 -28.41 -33.70 -6.46
N ALA A 280 -28.62 -32.85 -5.45
CA ALA A 280 -29.86 -32.85 -4.68
C ALA A 280 -31.06 -32.50 -5.58
N ASN A 281 -30.91 -31.52 -6.46
CA ASN A 281 -31.93 -31.16 -7.44
C ASN A 281 -32.22 -32.29 -8.44
N GLN A 282 -31.18 -32.97 -8.96
CA GLN A 282 -31.35 -34.14 -9.82
C GLN A 282 -32.08 -35.29 -9.11
N LYS A 283 -31.72 -35.57 -7.86
CA LYS A 283 -32.38 -36.62 -7.05
C LYS A 283 -33.83 -36.27 -6.70
N LYS A 284 -34.09 -34.99 -6.43
CA LYS A 284 -35.45 -34.47 -6.23
C LYS A 284 -36.29 -34.58 -7.51
N ALA A 285 -35.70 -34.34 -8.69
CA ALA A 285 -36.36 -34.57 -9.98
C ALA A 285 -36.68 -36.05 -10.23
N GLN A 286 -35.91 -36.98 -9.66
CA GLN A 286 -36.19 -38.43 -9.65
C GLN A 286 -37.27 -38.84 -8.63
N GLY A 287 -37.94 -37.88 -7.98
CA GLY A 287 -39.06 -38.14 -7.05
C GLY A 287 -38.66 -38.39 -5.60
N LEU A 288 -37.38 -38.27 -5.24
CA LEU A 288 -36.94 -38.43 -3.85
C LEU A 288 -37.39 -37.25 -2.98
N LYS A 289 -37.74 -37.55 -1.71
CA LYS A 289 -37.98 -36.51 -0.69
C LYS A 289 -36.72 -35.68 -0.49
N ILE A 290 -36.89 -34.38 -0.20
CA ILE A 290 -35.79 -33.41 -0.06
C ILE A 290 -34.67 -33.91 0.88
N ALA A 291 -35.03 -34.45 2.04
CA ALA A 291 -34.06 -34.95 3.02
C ALA A 291 -33.24 -36.15 2.50
N ASP A 292 -33.87 -37.05 1.75
CA ASP A 292 -33.22 -38.25 1.21
C ASP A 292 -32.38 -37.90 -0.02
N ALA A 293 -32.88 -37.00 -0.88
CA ALA A 293 -32.17 -36.48 -2.04
C ALA A 293 -30.84 -35.83 -1.65
N VAL A 294 -30.85 -34.98 -0.62
CA VAL A 294 -29.67 -34.30 -0.11
C VAL A 294 -28.68 -35.26 0.55
N LYS A 295 -29.16 -36.22 1.36
CA LYS A 295 -28.29 -37.22 1.99
C LYS A 295 -27.58 -38.08 0.94
N GLN A 296 -28.30 -38.52 -0.09
CA GLN A 296 -27.70 -39.26 -1.20
C GLN A 296 -26.72 -38.39 -1.99
N ALA A 297 -27.07 -37.13 -2.27
CA ALA A 297 -26.18 -36.20 -2.96
C ALA A 297 -24.87 -35.97 -2.20
N ALA A 298 -24.95 -35.71 -0.89
CA ALA A 298 -23.78 -35.53 -0.04
C ALA A 298 -22.88 -36.78 -0.02
N SER A 299 -23.46 -37.98 0.12
CA SER A 299 -22.71 -39.25 0.12
C SER A 299 -22.01 -39.52 -1.22
N LEU A 300 -22.68 -39.28 -2.35
CA LEU A 300 -22.11 -39.49 -3.68
C LEU A 300 -21.02 -38.46 -4.00
N ARG A 301 -21.14 -37.24 -3.49
CA ARG A 301 -20.20 -36.13 -3.78
C ARG A 301 -19.06 -36.01 -2.78
N LEU A 302 -19.11 -36.72 -1.66
CA LEU A 302 -18.04 -36.74 -0.65
C LEU A 302 -16.66 -37.01 -1.28
N ARG A 303 -16.53 -38.10 -2.05
CA ARG A 303 -15.23 -38.51 -2.64
C ARG A 303 -14.69 -37.46 -3.63
N PRO A 304 -15.47 -36.99 -4.64
CA PRO A 304 -15.02 -35.92 -5.54
C PRO A 304 -14.68 -34.59 -4.84
N ILE A 305 -15.47 -34.18 -3.85
CA ILE A 305 -15.25 -32.93 -3.10
C ILE A 305 -13.95 -33.00 -2.31
N LEU A 306 -13.71 -34.12 -1.61
CA LEU A 306 -12.46 -34.32 -0.88
C LEU A 306 -11.25 -34.38 -1.83
N MET A 307 -11.35 -35.08 -2.97
CA MET A 307 -10.27 -35.18 -3.94
C MET A 307 -9.83 -33.80 -4.46
N THR A 308 -10.78 -32.96 -4.85
CA THR A 308 -10.48 -31.62 -5.37
C THR A 308 -9.94 -30.70 -4.29
N SER A 309 -10.52 -30.73 -3.10
CA SER A 309 -10.07 -29.90 -1.97
C SER A 309 -8.66 -30.29 -1.50
N LEU A 310 -8.37 -31.59 -1.38
CA LEU A 310 -7.03 -32.10 -1.06
C LEU A 310 -6.01 -31.72 -2.12
N SER A 311 -6.37 -31.85 -3.41
CA SER A 311 -5.49 -31.47 -4.52
C SER A 311 -5.13 -29.98 -4.46
N THR A 312 -6.10 -29.09 -4.23
CA THR A 312 -5.83 -27.65 -4.11
C THR A 312 -5.03 -27.31 -2.86
N VAL A 313 -5.31 -27.96 -1.73
CA VAL A 313 -4.53 -27.78 -0.49
C VAL A 313 -3.08 -28.19 -0.70
N LEU A 314 -2.83 -29.38 -1.25
CA LEU A 314 -1.47 -29.87 -1.53
C LEU A 314 -0.77 -29.02 -2.61
N GLY A 315 -1.48 -28.55 -3.63
CA GLY A 315 -0.92 -27.67 -4.66
C GLY A 315 -0.58 -26.27 -4.14
N THR A 316 -1.32 -25.78 -3.15
CA THR A 316 -1.09 -24.46 -2.52
C THR A 316 -0.09 -24.55 -1.35
N LEU A 317 0.18 -25.75 -0.83
CA LEU A 317 1.05 -25.99 0.32
C LEU A 317 2.47 -25.40 0.13
N PRO A 318 3.16 -25.54 -1.02
CA PRO A 318 4.48 -24.95 -1.23
C PRO A 318 4.48 -23.41 -1.09
N ILE A 319 3.38 -22.77 -1.48
CA ILE A 319 3.21 -21.31 -1.40
C ILE A 319 3.07 -20.88 0.06
N ALA A 320 2.30 -21.65 0.85
CA ALA A 320 2.12 -21.39 2.28
C ALA A 320 3.41 -21.65 3.09
N LEU A 321 4.23 -22.61 2.67
CA LEU A 321 5.52 -22.96 3.31
C LEU A 321 6.68 -22.03 2.92
N ALA A 322 6.41 -20.94 2.22
CA ALA A 322 7.38 -19.90 1.89
C ALA A 322 8.59 -20.36 1.04
N LEU A 323 8.47 -21.42 0.24
CA LEU A 323 9.58 -21.99 -0.52
C LEU A 323 9.99 -21.07 -1.70
N GLY A 324 10.96 -20.19 -1.49
CA GLY A 324 11.63 -19.39 -2.55
C GLY A 324 11.67 -17.88 -2.33
N ALA A 325 12.26 -17.14 -3.28
CA ALA A 325 12.37 -15.69 -3.22
C ALA A 325 10.99 -14.99 -3.41
N GLY A 326 10.74 -13.93 -2.64
CA GLY A 326 9.47 -13.20 -2.66
C GLY A 326 8.29 -13.98 -2.09
N SER A 327 8.54 -15.02 -1.31
CA SER A 327 7.51 -15.89 -0.75
C SER A 327 6.73 -15.25 0.40
N GLU A 328 7.34 -14.35 1.17
CA GLU A 328 6.70 -13.66 2.31
C GLU A 328 5.37 -12.99 1.95
N ALA A 329 5.30 -12.38 0.76
CA ALA A 329 4.08 -11.77 0.26
C ALA A 329 2.98 -12.82 -0.02
N ARG A 330 3.35 -13.96 -0.60
CA ARG A 330 2.43 -15.02 -1.04
C ARG A 330 2.04 -16.00 0.06
N VAL A 331 2.80 -16.09 1.15
CA VAL A 331 2.50 -16.97 2.30
C VAL A 331 1.11 -16.66 2.88
N SER A 332 0.80 -15.38 3.06
CA SER A 332 -0.51 -14.93 3.56
C SER A 332 -1.68 -15.37 2.66
N MET A 333 -1.48 -15.36 1.33
CA MET A 333 -2.45 -15.88 0.37
C MET A 333 -2.62 -17.40 0.50
N GLY A 334 -1.51 -18.15 0.59
CA GLY A 334 -1.56 -19.61 0.71
C GLY A 334 -2.25 -20.07 1.99
N ILE A 335 -1.95 -19.44 3.13
CA ILE A 335 -2.56 -19.77 4.43
C ILE A 335 -4.07 -19.47 4.44
N ALA A 336 -4.49 -18.35 3.85
CA ALA A 336 -5.90 -18.00 3.73
C ALA A 336 -6.66 -19.03 2.89
N VAL A 337 -6.09 -19.44 1.74
CA VAL A 337 -6.72 -20.43 0.85
C VAL A 337 -6.79 -21.81 1.50
N ILE A 338 -5.68 -22.30 2.07
CA ILE A 338 -5.63 -23.63 2.70
C ILE A 338 -6.57 -23.70 3.91
N GLY A 339 -6.49 -22.73 4.81
CA GLY A 339 -7.32 -22.71 6.02
C GLY A 339 -8.80 -22.53 5.70
N GLY A 340 -9.10 -21.61 4.77
CA GLY A 340 -10.45 -21.43 4.25
C GLY A 340 -11.02 -22.70 3.64
N LEU A 341 -10.25 -23.40 2.81
CA LEU A 341 -10.69 -24.64 2.15
C LEU A 341 -10.90 -25.80 3.13
N ILE A 342 -9.98 -26.02 4.07
CA ILE A 342 -10.12 -27.12 5.04
C ILE A 342 -11.38 -26.90 5.88
N PHE A 343 -11.52 -25.69 6.43
CA PHE A 343 -12.64 -25.35 7.29
C PHE A 343 -13.97 -25.31 6.51
N SER A 344 -13.97 -24.72 5.30
CA SER A 344 -15.16 -24.69 4.45
C SER A 344 -15.54 -26.09 3.99
N THR A 345 -14.62 -26.95 3.58
CA THR A 345 -14.97 -28.28 3.06
C THR A 345 -15.62 -29.13 4.14
N LEU A 346 -15.10 -29.05 5.38
CA LEU A 346 -15.73 -29.69 6.52
C LEU A 346 -17.12 -29.13 6.78
N LEU A 347 -17.26 -27.81 6.93
CA LEU A 347 -18.55 -27.22 7.26
C LEU A 347 -19.59 -27.32 6.14
N THR A 348 -19.20 -27.12 4.88
CA THR A 348 -20.10 -27.14 3.73
C THR A 348 -20.77 -28.50 3.55
N LEU A 349 -20.04 -29.60 3.81
CA LEU A 349 -20.59 -30.95 3.75
C LEU A 349 -21.73 -31.19 4.75
N PHE A 350 -21.75 -30.49 5.89
CA PHE A 350 -22.82 -30.60 6.89
C PHE A 350 -23.87 -29.49 6.76
N VAL A 351 -23.42 -28.26 6.55
CA VAL A 351 -24.24 -27.05 6.57
C VAL A 351 -25.09 -26.93 5.30
N ILE A 352 -24.56 -27.25 4.12
CA ILE A 352 -25.36 -27.18 2.88
C ILE A 352 -26.53 -28.15 2.94
N PRO A 353 -26.37 -29.43 3.32
CA PRO A 353 -27.51 -30.32 3.47
C PRO A 353 -28.63 -29.79 4.35
N VAL A 354 -28.27 -29.22 5.49
CA VAL A 354 -29.21 -28.64 6.46
C VAL A 354 -29.91 -27.44 5.84
N ILE A 355 -29.17 -26.46 5.33
CA ILE A 355 -29.74 -25.25 4.72
C ILE A 355 -30.63 -25.61 3.53
N TYR A 356 -30.18 -26.51 2.66
CA TYR A 356 -30.97 -26.96 1.52
C TYR A 356 -32.28 -27.62 1.98
N SER A 357 -32.26 -28.45 3.03
CA SER A 357 -33.48 -29.06 3.57
C SER A 357 -34.50 -28.05 4.10
N PHE A 358 -34.05 -26.88 4.58
CA PHE A 358 -34.92 -25.82 5.08
C PHE A 358 -35.41 -24.88 3.97
N LEU A 359 -34.55 -24.55 3.01
CA LEU A 359 -34.81 -23.52 1.98
C LEU A 359 -35.31 -24.08 0.64
N SER A 360 -35.17 -25.38 0.38
CA SER A 360 -35.60 -25.99 -0.89
C SER A 360 -37.13 -26.13 -0.94
N ASP A 361 -37.74 -25.72 -2.06
CA ASP A 361 -39.19 -25.80 -2.25
C ASP A 361 -39.72 -27.23 -2.25
N LYS A 362 -40.91 -27.45 -1.70
CA LYS A 362 -41.59 -28.77 -1.74
C LYS A 362 -42.03 -29.23 -3.14
N LYS A 363 -42.03 -28.35 -4.15
CA LYS A 363 -42.50 -28.68 -5.51
C LYS A 363 -41.49 -28.25 -6.58
N LYS A 364 -40.86 -29.23 -7.24
CA LYS A 364 -40.54 -29.15 -8.66
C LYS A 364 -41.31 -30.33 -9.28
N GLU A 365 -42.56 -30.10 -9.66
CA GLU A 365 -43.25 -31.01 -10.59
C GLU A 365 -42.50 -30.87 -11.91
N VAL A 366 -41.64 -31.84 -12.20
CA VAL A 366 -41.03 -31.96 -13.53
C VAL A 366 -42.15 -32.42 -14.44
N SER A 367 -42.61 -31.53 -15.31
CA SER A 367 -43.41 -31.87 -16.47
C SER A 367 -42.67 -32.94 -17.26
N ASN A 368 -43.31 -34.10 -17.42
CA ASN A 368 -42.87 -35.27 -18.15
C ASN A 368 -42.00 -34.92 -19.38
N ILE A 369 -40.71 -35.25 -19.29
CA ILE A 369 -39.94 -35.65 -20.47
C ILE A 369 -39.62 -37.12 -20.24
N THR A 370 -40.27 -37.90 -21.08
CA THR A 370 -40.31 -39.35 -21.22
C THR A 370 -38.98 -40.01 -20.90
N MET A 371 -38.91 -40.71 -19.76
CA MET A 371 -37.84 -41.66 -19.43
C MET A 371 -38.05 -42.98 -20.20
N GLY A 372 -38.10 -42.89 -21.53
CA GLY A 372 -38.29 -44.03 -22.42
C GLY A 372 -37.11 -44.32 -23.35
N GLU A 373 -36.20 -43.36 -23.58
CA GLU A 373 -35.21 -43.49 -24.67
C GLU A 373 -33.77 -43.74 -24.20
N VAL A 374 -33.43 -43.50 -22.93
CA VAL A 374 -32.03 -43.65 -22.45
C VAL A 374 -31.69 -45.09 -22.03
N GLU A 375 -32.66 -45.93 -21.65
CA GLU A 375 -32.39 -47.35 -21.32
C GLU A 375 -32.23 -48.25 -22.56
N GLN A 376 -32.71 -47.84 -23.75
CA GLN A 376 -32.54 -48.62 -24.97
C GLN A 376 -31.19 -48.39 -25.67
N GLU A 377 -30.60 -47.20 -25.61
CA GLU A 377 -29.30 -46.94 -26.26
C GLU A 377 -28.13 -47.62 -25.52
N VAL A 378 -28.19 -47.76 -24.20
CA VAL A 378 -27.12 -48.39 -23.42
C VAL A 378 -27.09 -49.92 -23.65
N LEU A 379 -28.26 -50.57 -23.70
CA LEU A 379 -28.36 -52.02 -23.95
C LEU A 379 -27.99 -52.43 -25.38
N ILE A 380 -28.12 -51.53 -26.37
CA ILE A 380 -27.71 -51.81 -27.76
C ILE A 380 -26.20 -51.62 -27.95
N SER A 381 -25.54 -50.82 -27.09
CA SER A 381 -24.08 -50.59 -27.16
C SER A 381 -23.23 -51.66 -26.49
N GLU A 382 -23.80 -52.47 -25.58
CA GLU A 382 -23.09 -53.58 -24.92
C GLU A 382 -23.15 -54.92 -25.69
N ASN A 383 -23.96 -55.01 -26.77
CA ASN A 383 -24.15 -56.24 -27.57
C ASN A 383 -23.71 -56.09 -29.05
N LYS A 384 -22.87 -55.11 -29.36
CA LYS A 384 -22.14 -54.98 -30.63
C LYS A 384 -20.66 -54.83 -30.34
#